data_AF-A0A6G1WRM1-F1
#
_entry.id   AF-A0A6G1WRM1-F1
#
_cell.length_a   1.000
_cell.length_b   1.000
_cell.length_c   1.000
_cell.angle_alpha   90.00
_cell.angle_beta   90.00
_cell.angle_gamma   90.00
#
_symmetry.space_group_name_H-M   'P 1'
#
loop_
_entity.id
_entity.type
_entity.pdbx_description
1 polymer ?
#
loop_
_entity_poly.entity_id
_entity_poly.type
_entity_poly.pdbx_seq_one_letter_code
_entity_poly.pdbx_strand_id
1 'polypeptide(L)' 'MGADTVIIPGHGKPLSTLDDLKHYHEMLATMRDNVARLKSAGRSVEETAAANLREAFDDQWAKAIISPAFFTRFV' A
#
# COMPACT_ATOMS: atom_id res chain seq x y z
N MET A 1 9.43 -17.58 -12.24
CA MET A 1 7.98 -17.85 -12.05
C MET A 1 7.28 -17.49 -13.34
N GLY A 2 6.47 -18.40 -13.89
CA GLY A 2 5.87 -18.22 -15.22
C GLY A 2 4.70 -17.25 -15.23
N ALA A 3 4.37 -16.73 -16.43
CA ALA A 3 3.25 -15.82 -16.67
C ALA A 3 1.88 -16.43 -16.25
N ASP A 4 1.79 -17.75 -16.16
CA ASP A 4 0.55 -18.48 -15.85
C ASP A 4 0.34 -18.71 -14.34
N THR A 5 1.05 -17.97 -13.49
CA THR A 5 0.92 -18.11 -12.03
C THR A 5 -0.44 -17.60 -11.57
N VAL A 6 -1.23 -18.48 -10.95
CA VAL A 6 -2.50 -18.14 -10.31
C VAL A 6 -2.32 -18.12 -8.80
N ILE A 7 -2.77 -17.03 -8.16
CA ILE A 7 -2.69 -16.80 -6.72
C ILE A 7 -4.12 -16.72 -6.17
N ILE A 8 -4.40 -17.48 -5.11
CA ILE A 8 -5.65 -17.40 -4.34
C ILE A 8 -5.35 -16.58 -3.08
N PRO A 9 -5.76 -15.30 -3.01
CA PRO A 9 -5.49 -14.47 -1.84
C PRO A 9 -6.43 -14.83 -0.68
N GLY A 10 -6.02 -14.53 0.54
CA GLY A 10 -6.87 -14.71 1.71
C GLY A 10 -8.08 -13.76 1.76
N HIS A 11 -7.96 -12.59 1.13
CA HIS A 11 -8.99 -11.55 1.07
C HIS A 11 -9.02 -10.87 -0.30
N GLY A 12 -10.15 -10.27 -0.68
CA GLY A 12 -10.31 -9.52 -1.92
C GLY A 12 -10.86 -10.38 -3.07
N LYS A 13 -10.41 -10.11 -4.30
CA LYS A 13 -10.84 -10.86 -5.49
C LYS A 13 -10.47 -12.35 -5.33
N PRO A 14 -11.30 -13.29 -5.79
CA PRO A 14 -11.07 -14.72 -5.58
C PRO A 14 -9.82 -15.27 -6.29
N LEU A 15 -9.36 -14.58 -7.35
CA LEU A 15 -8.16 -14.93 -8.11
C LEU A 15 -7.30 -13.67 -8.32
N SER A 16 -5.99 -13.87 -8.29
CA SER A 16 -4.97 -12.86 -8.52
C SER A 16 -3.83 -13.44 -9.36
N THR A 17 -3.09 -12.56 -10.03
CA THR A 17 -1.95 -12.90 -10.87
C THR A 17 -0.63 -12.52 -10.19
N LEU A 18 0.49 -12.99 -10.74
CA LEU A 18 1.81 -12.53 -10.28
C LEU A 18 1.98 -11.00 -10.43
N ASP A 19 1.41 -10.40 -11.48
CA ASP A 19 1.53 -8.95 -11.70
C ASP A 19 0.68 -8.15 -10.72
N ASP A 20 -0.49 -8.65 -10.32
CA ASP A 20 -1.26 -8.05 -9.21
C ASP A 20 -0.43 -8.05 -7.91
N LEU A 21 0.26 -9.15 -7.59
CA LEU A 21 1.11 -9.23 -6.40
C LEU A 21 2.30 -8.26 -6.48
N LYS A 22 2.92 -8.12 -7.65
CA LYS A 22 3.99 -7.13 -7.86
C LYS A 22 3.49 -5.70 -7.65
N HIS A 23 2.34 -5.33 -8.21
CA HIS A 23 1.74 -4.01 -8.00
C HIS A 23 1.40 -3.77 -6.53
N TYR A 24 0.89 -4.78 -5.82
CA TYR A 24 0.67 -4.68 -4.38
C TYR A 24 1.98 -4.45 -3.61
N HIS A 25 3.04 -5.18 -3.96
CA HIS A 25 4.37 -4.98 -3.37
C HIS A 25 4.95 -3.59 -3.67
N GLU A 26 4.82 -3.10 -4.91
CA GLU A 26 5.26 -1.77 -5.31
C GLU A 26 4.58 -0.67 -4.48
N MET A 27 3.26 -0.80 -4.29
CA MET A 27 2.52 0.11 -3.42
C MET A 27 3.07 0.08 -1.98
N LEU A 28 3.33 -1.10 -1.41
CA LEU A 28 3.89 -1.21 -0.05
C LEU A 28 5.28 -0.58 0.05
N ALA A 29 6.16 -0.85 -0.91
CA ALA A 29 7.51 -0.30 -0.93
C ALA A 29 7.49 1.23 -1.07
N THR A 30 6.65 1.75 -1.96
CA THR A 30 6.49 3.20 -2.17
C THR A 30 5.98 3.89 -0.90
N MET A 31 4.98 3.30 -0.24
CA MET A 31 4.44 3.81 1.02
C MET A 31 5.49 3.84 2.13
N ARG A 32 6.28 2.77 2.29
CA ARG A 32 7.39 2.70 3.24
C ARG A 32 8.40 3.82 2.98
N ASP A 33 8.78 4.03 1.72
CA ASP A 33 9.80 5.03 1.36
C ASP A 33 9.28 6.46 1.61
N ASN A 34 8.01 6.71 1.33
CA ASN A 34 7.34 7.99 1.64
C ASN A 34 7.30 8.27 3.17
N VAL A 35 6.95 7.27 3.98
CA VAL A 35 6.96 7.37 5.44
C VAL A 35 8.38 7.61 5.97
N ALA A 36 9.36 6.86 5.47
CA ALA A 36 10.76 7.00 5.86
C ALA A 36 11.29 8.41 5.57
N ARG A 37 10.94 8.98 4.41
CA ARG A 37 11.28 10.35 4.04
C ARG A 37 10.70 11.37 5.02
N LEU A 38 9.41 11.30 5.35
CA LEU A 38 8.79 12.24 6.30
C LEU A 38 9.33 12.08 7.73
N LYS A 39 9.57 10.84 8.16
CA LYS A 39 10.22 10.57 9.45
C LYS A 39 11.61 11.18 9.53
N SER A 40 12.43 11.05 8.46
CA SER A 40 13.76 11.68 8.41
C SER A 40 13.71 13.21 8.44
N ALA A 41 12.61 13.80 8.00
CA ALA A 41 12.34 15.24 8.09
C ALA A 41 11.76 15.68 9.46
N GLY A 42 11.75 14.78 10.46
CA GLY A 42 11.31 15.04 11.83
C GLY A 42 9.79 15.14 12.01
N ARG A 43 9.00 14.67 11.04
CA ARG A 43 7.53 14.68 11.16
C ARG A 43 7.03 13.69 12.19
N SER A 44 5.96 14.07 12.90
CA SER A 44 5.25 13.17 13.81
C SER A 44 4.46 12.11 13.04
N VAL A 45 3.96 11.09 13.76
CA VAL A 45 3.09 10.06 13.17
C VAL A 45 1.78 10.68 12.66
N GLU A 46 1.23 11.64 13.40
CA GLU A 46 0.01 12.36 13.05
C GLU A 46 0.21 13.19 11.78
N GLU A 47 1.30 13.94 11.69
CA GLU A 47 1.65 14.73 10.50
C GLU A 47 1.88 13.82 9.29
N THR A 48 2.53 12.68 9.49
CA THR A 48 2.79 11.70 8.41
C THR A 48 1.49 11.06 7.92
N ALA A 49 0.58 10.70 8.83
CA ALA A 49 -0.73 10.14 8.47
C ALA A 49 -1.64 11.15 7.74
N ALA A 50 -1.52 12.45 8.06
CA ALA A 50 -2.26 13.52 7.40
C ALA A 50 -1.72 13.87 6.00
N ALA A 51 -0.50 13.45 5.64
CA ALA A 51 0.15 13.81 4.38
C ALA A 51 -0.36 13.07 3.12
N ASN A 52 -1.44 12.28 3.25
CA ASN A 52 -2.08 11.49 2.19
C ASN A 52 -1.10 10.79 1.21
N LEU A 53 -0.13 10.07 1.75
CA LEU A 53 0.98 9.47 0.98
C LEU A 53 0.56 8.39 -0.03
N ARG A 54 -0.72 8.02 -0.02
CA ARG A 54 -1.32 6.93 -0.79
C ARG A 54 -2.13 7.40 -1.99
N GLU A 55 -2.25 8.71 -2.25
CA GLU A 55 -3.14 9.26 -3.29
C GLU A 55 -3.00 8.55 -4.66
N ALA A 56 -1.76 8.25 -5.09
CA ALA A 56 -1.47 7.55 -6.35
C ALA A 56 -2.03 6.10 -6.43
N PHE A 57 -2.46 5.54 -5.30
CA PHE A 57 -2.93 4.16 -5.14
C PHE A 57 -4.40 4.10 -4.69
N ASP A 58 -5.06 5.23 -4.47
CA ASP A 58 -6.39 5.25 -3.87
C ASP A 58 -7.47 4.69 -4.82
N ASP A 59 -7.34 4.86 -6.13
CA ASP A 59 -8.29 4.29 -7.10
C ASP A 59 -8.45 2.76 -6.97
N GLN A 60 -7.36 2.07 -6.64
CA GLN A 60 -7.33 0.62 -6.54
C GLN A 60 -7.60 0.11 -5.11
N TRP A 61 -7.29 0.91 -4.07
CA TRP A 61 -7.27 0.41 -2.70
C TRP A 61 -7.95 1.32 -1.65
N ALA A 62 -8.53 2.46 -2.02
CA ALA A 62 -9.27 3.33 -1.08
C ALA A 62 -10.54 2.68 -0.51
N LYS A 63 -11.01 1.58 -1.12
CA LYS A 63 -12.15 0.78 -0.66
C LYS A 63 -11.77 -0.34 0.31
N ALA A 64 -10.51 -0.38 0.77
CA ALA A 64 -10.08 -1.34 1.78
C ALA A 64 -10.78 -1.07 3.13
N ILE A 65 -10.80 -2.09 4.00
CA ILE A 65 -11.37 -1.99 5.35
C ILE A 65 -10.59 -0.98 6.22
N ILE A 66 -9.33 -0.74 5.88
CA ILE A 66 -8.39 0.15 6.58
C ILE A 66 -8.36 1.49 5.84
N SER A 67 -8.60 2.59 6.54
CA SER A 67 -8.51 3.93 5.95
C SER A 67 -7.05 4.28 5.57
N PRO A 68 -6.82 5.15 4.57
CA PRO A 68 -5.46 5.54 4.18
C PRO A 68 -4.61 6.09 5.34
N ALA A 69 -5.20 6.96 6.18
CA ALA A 69 -4.51 7.53 7.33
C ALA A 69 -4.15 6.47 8.39
N PHE A 70 -5.01 5.48 8.61
CA PHE A 70 -4.73 4.39 9.54
C PHE A 70 -3.70 3.42 8.95
N PHE A 71 -3.76 3.15 7.64
CA PHE A 71 -2.79 2.34 6.92
C PHE A 71 -1.36 2.87 7.10
N THR A 72 -1.15 4.19 6.98
CA THR A 72 0.16 4.85 7.18
C THR A 72 0.77 4.59 8.57
N ARG A 73 -0.02 4.18 9.58
CA ARG A 73 0.49 3.85 10.92
C ARG A 73 1.06 2.44 11.03
N PHE A 74 0.83 1.56 10.05
CA PHE A 74 1.29 0.16 10.06
C PHE A 74 2.55 -0.07 9.21
N VAL A 75 2.89 0.85 8.31
CA VAL A 75 3.98 0.73 7.34
C VAL A 75 5.21 1.47 7.83
#